data_AF-A0AAI9YJJ5-F1
#
_entry.id   AF-A0AAI9YJJ5-F1
#
_cell.length_a   1.000
_cell.length_b   1.000
_cell.length_c   1.000
_cell.angle_alpha   90.00
_cell.angle_beta   90.00
_cell.angle_gamma   90.00
#
_symmetry.space_group_name_H-M   'P 1'
#
loop_
_entity.id
_entity.type
_entity.pdbx_description
1 polymer ?
#
loop_
_entity_poly.entity_id
_entity_poly.type
_entity_poly.pdbx_seq_one_letter_code
_entity_poly.pdbx_strand_id
1 'polypeptide(L)'
;MRTNGLLSAFAAALLAPLYATAAVLPEETSANISARQTMTLMGGMAATCNSFSMSNVYPTFLYANCRAIDGSWKTSYVSLDLCLANSCGRLVSASRGSYSNSCSARYCQLIGTRYQCTCRGCSNNDVFSIIELNDIVGNDNGELICHGLNIISPLLTFRYKDIGSFTPAGQEVGARVVFDSGHYVLRWHMQDGMAMALYKTSEGSECLLNMISSSEVVHGCGRR
;
A
#
# COMPACT_ATOMS: atom_id res chain seq x y z
N MET A 1 -28.90 71.91 -64.27
CA MET A 1 -30.23 72.16 -63.68
C MET A 1 -30.72 70.87 -63.02
N ARG A 2 -31.26 70.99 -61.80
CA ARG A 2 -32.05 69.99 -61.01
C ARG A 2 -31.26 68.77 -60.49
N THR A 3 -30.95 68.58 -59.19
CA THR A 3 -31.64 68.62 -57.87
C THR A 3 -32.05 67.22 -57.35
N ASN A 4 -31.50 66.89 -56.17
CA ASN A 4 -32.13 66.32 -54.96
C ASN A 4 -32.48 64.81 -54.84
N GLY A 5 -32.29 64.33 -53.60
CA GLY A 5 -32.91 63.13 -52.99
C GLY A 5 -31.84 62.16 -52.43
N LEU A 6 -31.33 62.27 -51.20
CA LEU A 6 -31.98 62.20 -49.88
C LEU A 6 -32.87 60.95 -49.76
N LEU A 7 -32.41 59.93 -49.03
CA LEU A 7 -33.18 59.30 -47.95
C LEU A 7 -32.30 58.32 -47.15
N SER A 8 -32.26 58.64 -45.86
CA SER A 8 -31.77 57.85 -44.74
C SER A 8 -32.65 56.62 -44.52
N ALA A 9 -32.04 55.49 -44.17
CA ALA A 9 -32.74 54.37 -43.56
C ALA A 9 -31.97 53.92 -42.31
N PHE A 10 -32.49 54.35 -41.16
CA PHE A 10 -32.19 53.80 -39.85
C PHE A 10 -32.77 52.39 -39.76
N ALA A 11 -31.96 51.39 -39.39
CA ALA A 11 -32.45 50.10 -38.95
C ALA A 11 -31.99 49.84 -37.52
N ALA A 12 -32.96 49.70 -36.63
CA ALA A 12 -32.86 49.65 -35.19
C ALA A 12 -32.08 48.42 -34.70
N ALA A 13 -31.10 48.67 -33.81
CA ALA A 13 -30.43 47.64 -33.04
C ALA A 13 -31.39 47.13 -31.95
N LEU A 14 -31.86 45.89 -32.11
CA LEU A 14 -32.62 45.16 -31.10
C LEU A 14 -31.68 44.71 -29.98
N LEU A 15 -31.71 45.42 -28.86
CA LEU A 15 -31.07 45.02 -27.61
C LEU A 15 -31.89 43.91 -26.96
N ALA A 16 -31.44 42.66 -27.11
CA ALA A 16 -31.96 41.55 -26.34
C ALA A 16 -31.39 41.59 -24.90
N PRO A 17 -32.22 41.44 -23.85
CA PRO A 17 -31.74 41.33 -22.48
C PRO A 17 -31.04 39.99 -22.27
N LEU A 18 -29.74 40.05 -21.97
CA LEU A 18 -28.95 38.93 -21.48
C LEU A 18 -29.44 38.58 -20.06
N TYR A 19 -30.40 37.67 -19.95
CA TYR A 19 -30.73 37.03 -18.68
C TYR A 19 -29.62 36.03 -18.35
N ALA A 20 -28.72 36.44 -17.46
CA ALA A 20 -27.74 35.55 -16.86
C ALA A 20 -28.47 34.50 -16.01
N THR A 21 -28.71 33.33 -16.58
CA THR A 21 -29.13 32.15 -15.81
C THR A 21 -27.94 31.73 -14.94
N ALA A 22 -28.00 32.02 -13.65
CA ALA A 22 -27.11 31.45 -12.67
C ALA A 22 -27.25 29.93 -12.72
N ALA A 23 -26.27 29.25 -13.30
CA ALA A 23 -26.19 27.80 -13.28
C ALA A 23 -26.01 27.38 -11.81
N VAL A 24 -27.09 26.87 -11.22
CA VAL A 24 -27.04 26.17 -9.94
C VAL A 24 -26.24 24.90 -10.20
N LEU A 25 -24.98 24.89 -9.78
CA LEU A 25 -24.16 23.69 -9.80
C LEU A 25 -24.80 22.67 -8.84
N PRO A 26 -25.01 21.41 -9.28
CA PRO A 26 -25.55 20.38 -8.41
C PRO A 26 -24.61 20.18 -7.23
N GLU A 27 -25.19 20.29 -6.03
CA GLU A 27 -24.54 20.00 -4.76
C GLU A 27 -24.31 18.49 -4.71
N GLU A 28 -23.15 18.05 -5.21
CA GLU A 28 -22.68 16.67 -5.12
C GLU A 28 -22.55 16.30 -3.64
N THR A 29 -23.57 15.62 -3.14
CA THR A 29 -23.69 15.16 -1.76
C THR A 29 -22.44 14.38 -1.33
N SER A 30 -21.76 14.91 -0.32
CA SER A 30 -20.51 14.42 0.29
C SER A 30 -20.57 13.00 0.88
N ALA A 31 -21.73 12.32 0.83
CA ALA A 31 -21.92 10.98 1.37
C ALA A 31 -21.31 9.86 0.48
N ASN A 32 -21.05 10.10 -0.80
CA ASN A 32 -20.50 9.07 -1.72
C ASN A 32 -18.97 9.02 -1.80
N ILE A 33 -18.26 10.00 -1.20
CA ILE A 33 -16.79 10.03 -1.21
C ILE A 33 -16.21 9.05 -0.18
N SER A 34 -16.93 8.78 0.92
CA SER A 34 -16.49 7.88 1.99
C SER A 34 -16.46 6.40 1.58
N ALA A 35 -17.20 5.97 0.55
CA ALA A 35 -17.17 4.60 0.05
C ALA A 35 -16.08 4.37 -1.01
N ARG A 36 -15.58 5.44 -1.65
CA ARG A 36 -14.50 5.38 -2.66
C ARG A 36 -13.09 5.34 -2.03
N GLN A 37 -12.92 5.80 -0.80
CA GLN A 37 -11.59 5.98 -0.19
C GLN A 37 -11.13 4.86 0.75
N THR A 38 -11.92 3.79 0.94
CA THR A 38 -11.59 2.71 1.90
C THR A 38 -11.19 1.37 1.27
N MET A 39 -11.04 1.28 -0.06
CA MET A 39 -10.60 0.05 -0.74
C MET A 39 -9.09 -0.03 -1.02
N THR A 40 -8.29 0.93 -0.54
CA THR A 40 -6.82 0.87 -0.64
C THR A 40 -6.18 0.44 0.68
N LEU A 41 -6.84 -0.44 1.42
CA LEU A 41 -6.31 -1.00 2.65
C LEU A 41 -5.65 -2.34 2.35
N MET A 42 -4.33 -2.32 2.16
CA MET A 42 -3.40 -3.46 2.18
C MET A 42 -3.92 -4.77 1.54
N GLY A 43 -3.72 -4.90 0.23
CA GLY A 43 -4.05 -6.15 -0.48
C GLY A 43 -5.52 -6.26 -0.85
N GLY A 44 -6.10 -7.45 -0.74
CA GLY A 44 -7.52 -7.70 -0.94
C GLY A 44 -7.94 -7.97 -2.39
N MET A 45 -7.03 -8.34 -3.29
CA MET A 45 -7.41 -8.64 -4.68
C MET A 45 -8.53 -9.69 -4.78
N ALA A 46 -8.57 -10.67 -3.88
CA ALA A 46 -9.56 -11.76 -3.89
C ALA A 46 -11.00 -11.28 -3.70
N ALA A 47 -11.21 -10.11 -3.10
CA ALA A 47 -12.54 -9.55 -2.88
C ALA A 47 -13.15 -8.95 -4.16
N THR A 48 -12.31 -8.50 -5.09
CA THR A 48 -12.75 -7.72 -6.27
C THR A 48 -12.20 -8.23 -7.60
N CYS A 49 -11.40 -9.29 -7.57
CA CYS A 49 -10.89 -9.97 -8.76
C CYS A 49 -11.31 -11.44 -8.77
N ASN A 50 -11.26 -12.06 -9.95
CA ASN A 50 -11.50 -13.48 -10.15
C ASN A 50 -10.54 -14.05 -11.22
N SER A 51 -10.62 -15.37 -11.44
CA SER A 51 -9.87 -16.08 -12.49
C SER A 51 -8.35 -15.92 -12.40
N PHE A 52 -7.81 -16.03 -11.18
CA PHE A 52 -6.37 -15.92 -10.92
C PHE A 52 -5.60 -17.02 -11.66
N SER A 53 -4.55 -16.65 -12.37
CA SER A 53 -3.66 -17.59 -13.06
C SER A 53 -2.26 -17.02 -13.22
N MET A 54 -1.26 -17.91 -13.24
CA MET A 54 0.08 -17.55 -13.65
C MET A 54 0.19 -17.65 -15.18
N SER A 55 0.91 -16.71 -15.77
CA SER A 55 1.25 -16.75 -17.18
C SER A 55 2.10 -17.98 -17.54
N ASN A 56 1.76 -18.69 -18.61
CA ASN A 56 2.60 -19.77 -19.15
C ASN A 56 3.83 -19.25 -19.93
N VAL A 57 3.76 -18.03 -20.47
CA VAL A 57 4.86 -17.43 -21.27
C VAL A 57 5.85 -16.70 -20.37
N TYR A 58 5.36 -15.81 -19.51
CA TYR A 58 6.12 -15.07 -18.52
C TYR A 58 5.81 -15.54 -17.09
N PRO A 59 6.45 -16.60 -16.55
CA PRO A 59 6.01 -17.30 -15.33
C PRO A 59 5.98 -16.46 -14.04
N THR A 60 6.43 -15.21 -14.09
CA THR A 60 6.37 -14.25 -12.99
C THR A 60 5.12 -13.37 -13.03
N PHE A 61 4.34 -13.39 -14.11
CA PHE A 61 3.14 -12.57 -14.27
C PHE A 61 1.91 -13.29 -13.72
N LEU A 62 1.23 -12.62 -12.80
CA LEU A 62 -0.10 -12.97 -12.30
C LEU A 62 -1.15 -12.27 -13.16
N TYR A 63 -2.10 -13.02 -13.69
CA TYR A 63 -3.29 -12.52 -14.38
C TYR A 63 -4.53 -12.66 -13.50
N ALA A 64 -5.43 -11.68 -13.58
CA ALA A 64 -6.79 -11.77 -13.04
C ALA A 64 -7.75 -10.87 -13.82
N ASN A 65 -9.04 -11.15 -13.70
CA ASN A 65 -10.09 -10.21 -14.09
C ASN A 65 -10.53 -9.44 -12.84
N CYS A 66 -10.34 -8.13 -12.84
CA CYS A 66 -10.57 -7.27 -11.70
C CYS A 66 -11.69 -6.27 -11.98
N ARG A 67 -12.52 -6.02 -10.97
CA ARG A 67 -13.64 -5.09 -11.08
C ARG A 67 -13.16 -3.66 -10.88
N ALA A 68 -13.45 -2.78 -11.83
CA ALA A 68 -13.17 -1.36 -11.77
C ALA A 68 -14.23 -0.60 -10.95
N ILE A 69 -13.97 0.69 -10.66
CA ILE A 69 -14.85 1.53 -9.83
C ILE A 69 -16.23 1.73 -10.50
N ASP A 70 -16.28 1.75 -11.83
CA ASP A 70 -17.53 1.81 -12.61
C ASP A 70 -18.31 0.47 -12.63
N GLY A 71 -17.76 -0.56 -11.98
CA GLY A 71 -18.34 -1.90 -11.91
C GLY A 71 -18.00 -2.80 -13.09
N SER A 72 -17.30 -2.31 -14.12
CA SER A 72 -16.83 -3.10 -15.26
C SER A 72 -15.72 -4.08 -14.86
N TRP A 73 -15.55 -5.15 -15.64
CA TRP A 73 -14.46 -6.10 -15.46
C TRP A 73 -13.33 -5.79 -16.44
N LYS A 74 -12.10 -5.70 -15.93
CA LYS A 74 -10.89 -5.53 -16.73
C LYS A 74 -9.95 -6.70 -16.52
N THR A 75 -9.38 -7.22 -17.59
CA THR A 75 -8.26 -8.15 -17.48
C THR A 75 -7.01 -7.34 -17.16
N SER A 76 -6.34 -7.70 -16.07
CA SER A 76 -5.13 -7.04 -15.62
C SER A 76 -4.05 -8.06 -15.28
N TYR A 77 -2.81 -7.57 -15.22
CA TYR A 77 -1.65 -8.37 -14.92
C TYR A 77 -0.64 -7.58 -14.09
N VAL A 78 0.09 -8.30 -13.23
CA VAL A 78 1.19 -7.73 -12.46
C VAL A 78 2.35 -8.72 -12.43
N SER A 79 3.58 -8.22 -12.58
CA SER A 79 4.77 -9.04 -12.38
C SER A 79 5.03 -9.21 -10.89
N LEU A 80 5.06 -10.45 -10.40
CA LEU A 80 5.39 -10.77 -9.02
C LEU A 80 6.84 -10.42 -8.67
N ASP A 81 7.74 -10.22 -9.65
CA ASP A 81 9.08 -9.66 -9.38
C ASP A 81 9.04 -8.23 -8.86
N LEU A 82 7.95 -7.50 -9.13
CA LEU A 82 7.71 -6.17 -8.57
C LEU A 82 7.21 -6.23 -7.12
N CYS A 83 6.61 -7.35 -6.71
CA CYS A 83 5.95 -7.51 -5.41
C CYS A 83 6.71 -8.40 -4.42
N LEU A 84 7.57 -9.31 -4.90
CA LEU A 84 8.17 -10.37 -4.11
C LEU A 84 9.70 -10.35 -4.18
N ALA A 85 10.34 -10.63 -3.04
CA ALA A 85 11.74 -11.01 -2.93
C ALA A 85 11.89 -12.41 -2.33
N ASN A 86 13.07 -12.98 -2.50
CA ASN A 86 13.51 -14.16 -1.74
C ASN A 86 14.45 -13.72 -0.61
N SER A 87 14.12 -14.08 0.63
CA SER A 87 14.93 -13.88 1.82
C SER A 87 15.31 -15.23 2.42
N CYS A 88 16.54 -15.68 2.19
CA CYS A 88 17.06 -16.99 2.64
C CYS A 88 16.12 -18.18 2.35
N GLY A 89 15.52 -18.23 1.17
CA GLY A 89 14.61 -19.31 0.77
C GLY A 89 13.14 -19.06 1.11
N ARG A 90 12.81 -17.91 1.72
CA ARG A 90 11.44 -17.50 2.05
C ARG A 90 10.98 -16.39 1.13
N LEU A 91 9.81 -16.56 0.53
CA LEU A 91 9.12 -15.50 -0.19
C LEU A 91 8.64 -14.43 0.79
N VAL A 92 8.99 -13.18 0.52
CA VAL A 92 8.58 -12.01 1.30
C VAL A 92 8.10 -10.90 0.36
N SER A 93 7.22 -10.03 0.85
CA SER A 93 6.83 -8.84 0.10
C SER A 93 8.00 -7.85 0.03
N ALA A 94 8.28 -7.33 -1.16
CA ALA A 94 9.32 -6.33 -1.38
C ALA A 94 9.07 -5.57 -2.68
N SER A 95 9.36 -4.26 -2.67
CA SER A 95 9.41 -3.49 -3.93
C SER A 95 10.50 -4.04 -4.83
N ARG A 96 10.16 -4.39 -6.07
CA ARG A 96 11.15 -4.81 -7.09
C ARG A 96 12.06 -5.92 -6.58
N GLY A 97 11.52 -6.80 -5.75
CA GLY A 97 12.29 -7.82 -5.04
C GLY A 97 12.94 -8.87 -5.94
N SER A 98 12.46 -9.01 -7.19
CA SER A 98 13.04 -9.88 -8.21
C SER A 98 13.24 -11.33 -7.72
N TYR A 99 12.26 -11.88 -7.00
CA TYR A 99 12.34 -13.22 -6.43
C TYR A 99 12.72 -14.29 -7.48
N SER A 100 12.31 -14.12 -8.74
CA SER A 100 12.56 -15.07 -9.83
C SER A 100 14.04 -15.34 -10.10
N ASN A 101 14.93 -14.42 -9.71
CA ASN A 101 16.39 -14.61 -9.83
C ASN A 101 16.93 -15.75 -8.95
N SER A 102 16.19 -16.14 -7.91
CA SER A 102 16.64 -17.12 -6.92
C SER A 102 15.58 -18.16 -6.56
N CYS A 103 14.38 -18.06 -7.13
CA CYS A 103 13.34 -19.07 -7.04
C CYS A 103 13.11 -19.72 -8.40
N SER A 104 12.93 -21.03 -8.42
CA SER A 104 12.74 -21.74 -9.68
C SER A 104 11.29 -21.62 -10.13
N ALA A 105 11.04 -20.88 -11.22
CA ALA A 105 9.72 -20.76 -11.84
C ALA A 105 9.05 -22.12 -12.12
N ARG A 106 9.85 -23.15 -12.43
CA ARG A 106 9.37 -24.52 -12.66
C ARG A 106 8.70 -25.15 -11.44
N TYR A 107 9.13 -24.75 -10.24
CA TYR A 107 8.63 -25.25 -8.97
C TYR A 107 7.74 -24.21 -8.26
N CYS A 108 7.30 -23.18 -8.98
CA CYS A 108 6.31 -22.24 -8.48
C CYS A 108 4.91 -22.66 -8.95
N GLN A 109 3.91 -22.49 -8.07
CA GLN A 109 2.51 -22.75 -8.38
C GLN A 109 1.61 -21.78 -7.63
N LEU A 110 0.50 -21.39 -8.27
CA LEU A 110 -0.59 -20.66 -7.62
C LEU A 110 -1.72 -21.63 -7.27
N ILE A 111 -2.13 -21.67 -5.99
CA ILE A 111 -3.27 -22.46 -5.51
C ILE A 111 -4.23 -21.51 -4.80
N GLY A 112 -5.33 -21.16 -5.48
CA GLY A 112 -6.21 -20.08 -5.04
C GLY A 112 -5.45 -18.75 -5.06
N THR A 113 -5.24 -18.15 -3.88
CA THR A 113 -4.45 -16.93 -3.70
C THR A 113 -3.08 -17.19 -3.08
N ARG A 114 -2.78 -18.45 -2.74
CA ARG A 114 -1.49 -18.86 -2.18
C ARG A 114 -0.50 -19.14 -3.29
N TYR A 115 0.61 -18.40 -3.28
CA TYR A 115 1.72 -18.64 -4.18
C TYR A 115 2.80 -19.41 -3.45
N GLN A 116 3.09 -20.61 -3.96
CA GLN A 116 4.08 -21.51 -3.40
C GLN A 116 5.23 -21.69 -4.37
N CYS A 117 6.46 -21.65 -3.89
CA CYS A 117 7.63 -21.87 -4.74
C CYS A 117 8.81 -22.46 -3.98
N THR A 118 9.72 -23.09 -4.71
CA THR A 118 11.03 -23.51 -4.21
C THR A 118 12.08 -22.44 -4.53
N CYS A 119 12.72 -21.94 -3.48
CA CYS A 119 13.67 -20.83 -3.52
C CYS A 119 15.03 -21.23 -2.95
N ARG A 120 16.10 -20.61 -3.47
CA ARG A 120 17.48 -20.76 -2.98
C ARG A 120 17.56 -20.20 -1.55
N GLY A 121 17.89 -21.06 -0.60
CA GLY A 121 18.22 -20.72 0.78
C GLY A 121 19.60 -20.09 0.92
N CYS A 122 19.90 -19.56 2.11
CA CYS A 122 21.18 -18.92 2.41
C CYS A 122 22.37 -19.89 2.43
N SER A 123 22.12 -21.20 2.58
CA SER A 123 23.13 -22.25 2.46
C SER A 123 23.17 -22.90 1.07
N ASN A 124 22.64 -22.22 0.04
CA ASN A 124 22.50 -22.73 -1.33
C ASN A 124 21.63 -24.00 -1.48
N ASN A 125 20.93 -24.40 -0.43
CA ASN A 125 19.92 -25.46 -0.48
C ASN A 125 18.59 -24.91 -1.02
N ASP A 126 17.79 -25.77 -1.62
CA ASP A 126 16.44 -25.40 -2.05
C ASP A 126 15.46 -25.49 -0.87
N VAL A 127 14.66 -24.44 -0.68
CA VAL A 127 13.70 -24.29 0.42
C VAL A 127 12.32 -24.02 -0.16
N PHE A 128 11.33 -24.78 0.28
CA PHE A 128 9.94 -24.56 -0.08
C PHE A 128 9.34 -23.40 0.73
N SER A 129 8.68 -22.47 0.06
CA SER A 129 8.05 -21.30 0.67
C SER A 129 6.66 -21.06 0.11
N ILE A 130 5.77 -20.53 0.96
CA ILE A 130 4.41 -20.12 0.59
C ILE A 130 4.22 -18.66 1.01
N ILE A 131 3.52 -17.87 0.20
CA ILE A 131 3.05 -16.53 0.54
C ILE A 131 1.58 -16.37 0.12
N GLU A 132 0.82 -15.61 0.89
CA GLU A 132 -0.57 -15.25 0.60
C GLU A 132 -0.58 -14.00 -0.29
N LEU A 133 -0.88 -14.14 -1.59
CA LEU A 133 -0.87 -13.00 -2.51
C LEU A 133 -2.00 -12.02 -2.22
N ASN A 134 -3.09 -12.48 -1.62
CA ASN A 134 -4.17 -11.58 -1.25
C ASN A 134 -3.74 -10.54 -0.21
N ASP A 135 -2.69 -10.77 0.56
CA ASP A 135 -2.20 -9.81 1.56
C ASP A 135 -1.33 -8.70 0.93
N ILE A 136 -0.82 -8.93 -0.29
CA ILE A 136 0.21 -8.09 -0.92
C ILE A 136 -0.12 -7.66 -2.36
N VAL A 137 -1.16 -8.20 -2.96
CA VAL A 137 -1.66 -7.79 -4.26
C VAL A 137 -3.09 -7.29 -4.07
N GLY A 138 -3.38 -6.12 -4.64
CA GLY A 138 -4.70 -5.53 -4.63
C GLY A 138 -5.16 -5.15 -6.02
N ASN A 139 -6.27 -4.43 -6.04
CA ASN A 139 -6.95 -3.98 -7.24
C ASN A 139 -7.21 -2.48 -7.14
N ASP A 140 -6.61 -1.70 -8.04
CA ASP A 140 -6.85 -0.28 -8.20
C ASP A 140 -7.59 -0.02 -9.50
N ASN A 141 -8.90 0.24 -9.38
CA ASN A 141 -9.76 0.56 -10.53
C ASN A 141 -9.69 -0.44 -11.71
N GLY A 142 -9.58 -1.73 -11.38
CA GLY A 142 -9.47 -2.84 -12.32
C GLY A 142 -8.03 -3.18 -12.71
N GLU A 143 -7.03 -2.53 -12.13
CA GLU A 143 -5.61 -2.82 -12.33
C GLU A 143 -5.00 -3.54 -11.12
N LEU A 144 -4.32 -4.66 -11.35
CA LEU A 144 -3.57 -5.36 -10.32
C LEU A 144 -2.35 -4.53 -9.92
N ILE A 145 -2.19 -4.28 -8.62
CA ILE A 145 -1.05 -3.54 -8.09
C ILE A 145 -0.42 -4.25 -6.89
N CYS A 146 0.89 -4.09 -6.73
CA CYS A 146 1.59 -4.56 -5.54
C CYS A 146 1.31 -3.60 -4.38
N HIS A 147 0.73 -4.13 -3.31
CA HIS A 147 0.70 -3.53 -1.99
C HIS A 147 1.71 -4.23 -1.08
N GLY A 148 1.94 -3.71 0.13
CA GLY A 148 2.89 -4.36 1.04
C GLY A 148 4.35 -3.94 0.85
N LEU A 149 4.58 -2.71 0.33
CA LEU A 149 5.79 -1.94 0.68
C LEU A 149 5.86 -1.59 2.18
N ASN A 150 4.89 -2.05 2.97
CA ASN A 150 5.01 -2.08 4.40
C ASN A 150 6.05 -3.13 4.78
N ILE A 151 7.16 -2.61 5.24
CA ILE A 151 8.24 -3.23 6.03
C ILE A 151 7.71 -3.83 7.35
N ILE A 152 6.42 -4.17 7.41
CA ILE A 152 5.65 -4.56 8.57
C ILE A 152 4.84 -5.79 8.15
N SER A 153 5.52 -6.94 8.11
CA SER A 153 4.84 -8.25 8.12
C SER A 153 3.89 -8.34 9.33
N PRO A 154 2.81 -9.16 9.26
CA PRO A 154 1.79 -9.31 10.30
C PRO A 154 2.27 -9.91 11.64
N LEU A 155 3.59 -10.06 11.84
CA LEU A 155 4.19 -10.33 13.16
C LEU A 155 4.28 -9.08 14.06
N LEU A 156 3.91 -7.91 13.54
CA LEU A 156 3.85 -6.66 14.29
C LEU A 156 2.48 -5.97 14.14
N THR A 157 1.38 -6.73 14.16
CA THR A 157 0.22 -6.21 14.88
C THR A 157 0.53 -6.33 16.37
N PHE A 158 1.38 -5.43 16.88
CA PHE A 158 1.25 -5.09 18.29
C PHE A 158 -0.20 -4.67 18.44
N ARG A 159 -1.03 -5.50 19.08
CA ARG A 159 -2.29 -4.98 19.56
C ARG A 159 -1.89 -3.83 20.45
N TYR A 160 -2.31 -2.63 20.07
CA TYR A 160 -2.20 -1.43 20.91
C TYR A 160 -2.80 -1.67 22.31
N LYS A 161 -3.58 -2.74 22.48
CA LYS A 161 -4.18 -3.23 23.72
C LYS A 161 -3.19 -3.86 24.71
N ASP A 162 -2.04 -4.36 24.26
CA ASP A 162 -1.05 -5.04 25.12
C ASP A 162 0.09 -4.12 25.58
N ILE A 163 0.21 -2.93 24.98
CA ILE A 163 0.97 -1.82 25.54
C ILE A 163 0.02 -1.16 26.55
N GLY A 164 0.01 -1.68 27.78
CA GLY A 164 -0.72 -1.07 28.89
C GLY A 164 -0.45 0.43 28.88
N SER A 165 -1.52 1.23 29.02
CA SER A 165 -1.53 2.68 28.99
C SER A 165 -0.34 3.31 29.73
N PHE A 166 0.75 3.51 29.01
CA PHE A 166 1.86 4.34 29.44
C PHE A 166 1.55 5.69 28.82
N THR A 167 0.76 6.49 29.52
CA THR A 167 0.66 7.93 29.27
C THR A 167 1.73 8.60 30.15
N PRO A 168 2.98 8.78 29.68
CA PRO A 168 3.83 9.78 30.30
C PRO A 168 3.13 11.13 30.16
N ALA A 169 3.22 11.98 31.18
CA ALA A 169 2.57 13.29 31.24
C ALA A 169 3.18 14.34 30.27
N GLY A 170 3.58 13.93 29.07
CA GLY A 170 4.27 14.74 28.08
C GLY A 170 3.75 14.48 26.67
N GLN A 171 3.74 15.54 25.85
CA GLN A 171 3.22 15.57 24.49
C GLN A 171 4.04 14.66 23.57
N GLU A 172 3.40 13.63 22.99
CA GLU A 172 4.04 12.70 22.04
C GLU A 172 4.41 13.43 20.73
N VAL A 173 5.66 13.26 20.26
CA VAL A 173 6.15 13.88 19.01
C VAL A 173 6.21 12.87 17.85
N GLY A 174 5.81 11.61 18.10
CA GLY A 174 5.66 10.57 17.08
C GLY A 174 6.57 9.35 17.29
N ALA A 175 6.14 8.22 16.72
CA ALA A 175 6.89 6.96 16.70
C ALA A 175 7.35 6.66 15.27
N ARG A 176 8.58 6.15 15.13
CA ARG A 176 9.12 5.68 13.86
C ARG A 176 9.71 4.29 14.02
N VAL A 177 9.35 3.38 13.12
CA VAL A 177 10.03 2.08 12.99
C VAL A 177 11.33 2.30 12.22
N VAL A 178 12.45 1.84 12.79
CA VAL A 178 13.79 1.88 12.20
C VAL A 178 14.33 0.45 12.09
N PHE A 179 15.02 0.14 11.00
CA PHE A 179 15.74 -1.14 10.86
C PHE A 179 17.21 -0.92 11.20
N ASP A 180 17.72 -1.62 12.21
CA ASP A 180 19.10 -1.52 12.67
C ASP A 180 19.67 -2.94 12.90
N SER A 181 20.82 -3.23 12.28
CA SER A 181 21.59 -4.45 12.52
C SER A 181 20.80 -5.77 12.42
N GLY A 182 19.82 -5.85 11.51
CA GLY A 182 19.00 -7.05 11.31
C GLY A 182 17.74 -7.11 12.18
N HIS A 183 17.45 -6.07 12.97
CA HIS A 183 16.31 -6.00 13.87
C HIS A 183 15.42 -4.79 13.57
N TYR A 184 14.11 -4.95 13.81
CA TYR A 184 13.15 -3.84 13.80
C TYR A 184 13.12 -3.19 15.17
N VAL A 185 13.32 -1.87 15.22
CA VAL A 185 13.33 -1.07 16.44
C VAL A 185 12.22 -0.03 16.32
N LEU A 186 11.29 -0.02 17.27
CA LEU A 186 10.32 1.06 17.41
C LEU A 186 11.00 2.18 18.22
N ARG A 187 11.29 3.33 17.59
CA ARG A 187 11.89 4.49 18.25
C ARG A 187 10.83 5.56 18.49
N TRP A 188 10.69 5.97 19.75
CA TRP A 188 9.85 7.09 20.15
C TRP A 188 10.69 8.35 20.27
N HIS A 189 10.20 9.48 19.74
CA HIS A 189 10.79 10.79 19.98
C HIS A 189 9.96 11.53 21.03
N MET A 190 10.54 11.74 22.22
CA MET A 190 9.95 12.61 23.24
C MET A 190 10.57 14.01 23.16
N GLN A 191 9.78 15.03 23.48
CA GLN A 191 10.17 16.44 23.38
C GLN A 191 11.39 16.79 24.25
N ASP A 192 11.64 16.01 25.32
CA ASP A 192 12.73 16.20 26.27
C ASP A 192 13.97 15.32 26.00
N GLY A 193 14.08 14.72 24.81
CA GLY A 193 15.33 14.08 24.34
C GLY A 193 15.57 12.63 24.80
N MET A 194 14.66 12.02 25.56
CA MET A 194 14.72 10.58 25.85
C MET A 194 13.96 9.78 24.78
N ALA A 195 14.63 8.76 24.22
CA ALA A 195 14.05 7.85 23.24
C ALA A 195 13.94 6.46 23.87
N MET A 196 12.74 5.88 23.86
CA MET A 196 12.59 4.48 24.24
C MET A 196 12.67 3.62 22.99
N ALA A 197 13.34 2.47 23.08
CA ALA A 197 13.35 1.46 22.02
C ALA A 197 12.78 0.15 22.56
N LEU A 198 11.83 -0.41 21.82
CA LEU A 198 11.38 -1.79 22.00
C LEU A 198 11.91 -2.59 20.82
N TYR A 199 12.55 -3.73 21.11
CA TYR A 199 12.97 -4.68 20.11
C TYR A 199 12.48 -6.07 20.50
N LYS A 200 12.06 -6.84 19.49
CA LYS A 200 11.68 -8.24 19.64
C LYS A 200 12.70 -9.07 18.89
N THR A 201 13.34 -10.01 19.59
CA THR A 201 14.30 -10.91 18.95
C THR A 201 13.57 -12.00 18.16
N SER A 202 14.26 -12.64 17.22
CA SER A 202 13.74 -13.77 16.44
C SER A 202 13.31 -14.97 17.31
N GLU A 203 13.73 -15.00 18.58
CA GLU A 203 13.40 -16.05 19.55
C GLU A 203 12.13 -15.76 20.36
N GLY A 204 11.43 -14.64 20.10
CA GLY A 204 10.19 -14.28 20.80
C GLY A 204 10.39 -13.59 22.15
N SER A 205 11.63 -13.35 22.56
CA SER A 205 11.97 -12.59 23.76
C SER A 205 11.71 -11.10 23.55
N GLU A 206 10.91 -10.50 24.43
CA GLU A 206 10.69 -9.06 24.47
C GLU A 206 11.74 -8.44 25.40
N CYS A 207 12.60 -7.59 24.85
CA CYS A 207 13.60 -6.87 25.64
C CYS A 207 13.30 -5.38 25.57
N LEU A 208 13.26 -4.75 26.75
CA LEU A 208 13.14 -3.31 26.90
C LEU A 208 14.52 -2.69 26.77
N LEU A 209 14.70 -1.81 25.79
CA LEU A 209 15.88 -0.97 25.66
C LEU A 209 15.55 0.39 26.27
N ASN A 210 16.06 0.61 27.49
CA ASN A 210 16.09 1.95 28.07
C ASN A 210 17.30 2.68 27.50
N MET A 211 17.07 3.64 26.59
CA MET A 211 18.10 4.64 26.28
C MET A 211 17.90 5.81 27.24
N ILE A 212 18.86 5.97 28.15
CA ILE A 212 18.81 6.98 29.21
C ILE A 212 19.33 8.34 28.68
N SER A 213 20.04 8.34 27.55
CA SER A 213 20.64 9.51 26.90
C SER A 213 21.07 9.17 25.47
N SER A 214 21.29 10.16 24.60
CA SER A 214 21.74 10.01 23.21
C SER A 214 23.08 9.26 23.02
N SER A 215 23.73 8.84 24.10
CA SER A 215 25.01 8.12 24.10
C SER A 215 25.07 6.86 24.97
N GLU A 216 24.02 6.48 25.70
CA GLU A 216 24.04 5.31 26.58
C GLU A 216 22.87 4.35 26.34
N VAL A 217 23.23 3.12 25.97
CA VAL A 217 22.32 1.99 25.72
C VAL A 217 22.45 1.02 26.88
N VAL A 218 21.43 0.93 27.74
CA VAL A 218 21.40 -0.05 28.84
C VAL A 218 20.53 -1.23 28.41
N HIS A 219 21.15 -2.41 28.30
CA HIS A 219 20.44 -3.65 27.98
C HIS A 219 19.92 -4.31 29.24
N GLY A 220 18.59 -4.38 29.40
CA GLY A 220 17.94 -5.17 30.44
C GLY A 220 16.95 -6.15 29.82
N CYS A 221 17.33 -7.42 29.68
CA CYS A 221 16.38 -8.47 29.33
C CYS A 221 15.90 -9.15 30.62
N GLY A 222 14.64 -8.88 31.02
CA GLY A 222 13.97 -9.61 32.09
C GLY A 222 13.20 -10.80 31.50
N ARG A 223 13.40 -12.00 32.05
CA ARG A 223 12.49 -13.13 31.79
C ARG A 223 11.20 -12.88 32.55
N ARG A 224 10.07 -12.77 31.84
CA ARG A 224 8.73 -12.95 32.43
C ARG A 224 8.33 -14.40 32.31
#